data_AF-A0AAP0W8K7-F1
#
_entry.id   AF-A0AAP0W8K7-F1
#
_cell.length_a   1.000
_cell.length_b   1.000
_cell.length_c   1.000
_cell.angle_alpha   90.00
_cell.angle_beta   90.00
_cell.angle_gamma   90.00
#
_symmetry.space_group_name_H-M   'P 1'
#
loop_
_entity.id
_entity.type
_entity.pdbx_description
1 polymer ?
#
loop_
_entity_poly.entity_id
_entity_poly.type
_entity_poly.pdbx_seq_one_letter_code
_entity_poly.pdbx_strand_id
1 'polypeptide(L)'
;MVGKLEQLNELATIQAKDIDTSDAPELKDKAWSTAERGRFYRPKKVQKTVRIDADVLYWLESKGPGYQTRINNILREAMGNEGK
;
A
#
# COMPACT_ATOMS: atom_id res chain seq x y z
N MET A 1 -27.84 17.31 -20.15
CA MET A 1 -26.43 17.76 -20.16
C MET A 1 -26.25 19.26 -19.94
N VAL A 2 -27.27 20.10 -20.16
CA VAL A 2 -27.20 21.58 -19.99
C VAL A 2 -26.90 21.98 -18.54
N GLY A 3 -27.59 21.40 -17.54
CA GLY A 3 -27.39 21.78 -16.13
C GLY A 3 -26.00 21.50 -15.53
N LYS A 4 -25.22 20.54 -16.08
CA LYS A 4 -23.85 20.28 -15.62
C LYS A 4 -22.87 21.36 -16.09
N LEU A 5 -23.11 21.92 -17.27
CA LEU A 5 -22.27 23.00 -17.82
C LEU A 5 -22.51 24.31 -17.07
N GLU A 6 -23.76 24.57 -16.69
CA GLU A 6 -24.13 25.72 -15.85
C GLU A 6 -23.45 25.65 -14.48
N GLN A 7 -23.51 24.50 -13.81
CA GLN A 7 -22.83 24.28 -12.53
C GLN A 7 -21.30 24.48 -12.61
N LEU A 8 -20.66 24.04 -13.70
CA LEU A 8 -19.22 24.22 -13.89
C LEU A 8 -18.84 25.68 -14.09
N ASN A 9 -19.66 26.43 -14.83
CA ASN A 9 -19.45 27.86 -15.04
C ASN A 9 -19.63 28.65 -13.73
N GLU A 10 -20.62 28.29 -12.91
CA GLU A 10 -20.79 28.87 -11.58
C GLU A 10 -19.57 28.63 -10.69
N LEU A 11 -19.09 27.39 -10.61
CA LEU A 11 -17.89 27.04 -9.83
C LEU A 11 -16.62 27.75 -10.32
N ALA A 12 -16.50 27.99 -11.63
CA ALA A 12 -15.36 28.69 -12.21
C ALA A 12 -15.27 30.18 -11.82
N THR A 13 -16.37 30.77 -11.32
CA THR A 13 -16.41 32.18 -10.89
C THR A 13 -16.06 32.39 -9.42
N ILE A 14 -16.06 31.33 -8.61
CA ILE A 14 -15.76 31.38 -7.18
C ILE A 14 -14.25 31.63 -6.99
N GLN A 15 -13.88 32.63 -6.20
CA GLN A 15 -12.48 32.90 -5.88
C GLN A 15 -12.02 32.03 -4.71
N ALA A 16 -10.75 31.63 -4.69
CA ALA A 16 -10.20 30.77 -3.63
C ALA A 16 -10.40 31.31 -2.20
N LYS A 17 -10.42 32.64 -2.03
CA LYS A 17 -10.65 33.32 -0.75
C LYS A 17 -12.07 33.15 -0.20
N ASP A 18 -13.03 32.84 -1.06
CA ASP A 18 -14.44 32.69 -0.73
C ASP A 18 -14.78 31.23 -0.36
N ILE A 19 -13.79 30.32 -0.44
CA ILE A 19 -13.91 28.92 -0.05
C ILE A 19 -13.69 28.82 1.47
N ASP A 20 -14.74 28.45 2.20
CA ASP A 20 -14.62 28.11 3.61
C ASP A 20 -13.94 26.74 3.75
N THR A 21 -12.77 26.71 4.38
CA THR A 21 -12.01 25.49 4.71
C THR A 21 -11.89 25.28 6.22
N SER A 22 -12.76 25.90 7.02
CA SER A 22 -12.71 25.83 8.48
C SER A 22 -12.87 24.40 9.03
N ASP A 23 -13.59 23.55 8.31
CA ASP A 23 -13.79 22.13 8.61
C ASP A 23 -12.64 21.22 8.14
N ALA A 24 -11.85 21.70 7.17
CA ALA A 24 -10.73 20.98 6.56
C ALA A 24 -9.44 21.83 6.60
N PRO A 25 -8.87 22.09 7.79
CA PRO A 25 -7.65 22.87 7.92
C PRO A 25 -6.47 22.17 7.24
N GLU A 26 -5.57 22.96 6.65
CA GLU A 26 -4.35 22.41 6.02
C GLU A 26 -3.48 21.66 7.04
N LEU A 27 -3.04 20.45 6.68
CA LEU A 27 -2.09 19.70 7.48
C LEU A 27 -0.70 20.35 7.43
N LYS A 28 -0.24 20.85 8.57
CA LYS A 28 1.14 21.35 8.74
C LYS A 28 2.16 20.21 8.57
N ASP A 29 3.38 20.52 8.15
CA ASP A 29 4.48 19.53 7.99
C ASP A 29 4.73 18.67 9.24
N LYS A 30 4.52 19.23 10.44
CA LYS A 30 4.62 18.50 11.71
C LYS A 30 3.55 17.41 11.87
N ALA A 31 2.41 17.51 11.20
CA ALA A 31 1.40 16.45 11.19
C ALA A 31 1.85 15.27 10.30
N TRP A 32 2.74 15.51 9.33
CA TRP A 32 3.30 14.46 8.49
C TRP A 32 4.41 13.67 9.17
N SER A 33 5.05 14.19 10.22
CA SER A 33 6.13 13.47 10.92
C SER A 33 5.68 12.20 11.62
N THR A 34 4.39 12.08 11.95
CA THR A 34 3.78 10.87 12.54
C THR A 34 3.01 10.04 11.51
N ALA A 35 3.06 10.41 10.22
CA ALA A 35 2.34 9.69 9.18
C ALA A 35 3.00 8.32 8.92
N GLU A 36 2.25 7.25 9.16
CA GLU A 36 2.70 5.89 8.88
C GLU A 36 2.47 5.53 7.41
N ARG A 37 3.56 5.43 6.65
CA ARG A 37 3.50 4.89 5.29
C ARG A 37 3.18 3.39 5.33
N GLY A 38 2.19 2.99 4.55
CA GLY A 38 1.88 1.58 4.35
C GLY A 38 1.08 0.90 5.47
N ARG A 39 0.48 1.65 6.42
CA ARG A 39 -0.42 1.10 7.46
C ARG A 39 -1.49 0.16 6.91
N PHE A 40 -1.97 0.43 5.69
CA PHE A 40 -3.00 -0.37 5.02
C PHE A 40 -2.47 -1.32 3.94
N TYR A 41 -1.15 -1.40 3.75
CA TYR A 41 -0.58 -2.32 2.77
C TYR A 41 -0.74 -3.76 3.26
N ARG A 42 -1.58 -4.53 2.54
CA ARG A 42 -1.71 -5.97 2.72
C ARG A 42 -1.15 -6.67 1.49
N PRO A 43 -0.05 -7.43 1.62
CA PRO A 43 0.45 -8.20 0.49
C PRO A 43 -0.61 -9.21 0.04
N LYS A 44 -1.05 -9.11 -1.22
CA LYS A 44 -1.92 -10.12 -1.82
C LYS A 44 -1.10 -11.37 -2.09
N LYS A 45 -1.39 -12.45 -1.36
CA LYS A 45 -0.82 -13.77 -1.65
C LYS A 45 -1.47 -14.30 -2.92
N VAL A 46 -0.66 -14.68 -3.90
CA VAL A 46 -1.15 -15.30 -5.14
C VAL A 46 -0.76 -16.77 -5.11
N GLN A 47 -1.72 -17.66 -5.31
CA GLN A 47 -1.45 -19.08 -5.43
C GLN A 47 -0.76 -19.34 -6.78
N LYS A 48 0.45 -19.87 -6.74
CA LYS A 48 1.23 -20.28 -7.90
C LYS A 48 1.79 -21.68 -7.65
N THR A 49 1.84 -22.50 -8.68
CA THR A 49 2.49 -23.81 -8.63
C THR A 49 3.96 -23.64 -8.98
N VAL A 50 4.85 -23.89 -8.01
CA VAL A 50 6.30 -23.81 -8.17
C VAL A 50 6.91 -25.14 -7.75
N ARG A 51 7.97 -25.56 -8.44
CA ARG A 51 8.75 -26.75 -8.04
C ARG A 51 9.84 -26.32 -7.08
N ILE A 52 9.97 -27.03 -5.97
CA ILE A 52 10.99 -26.85 -4.95
C ILE A 52 11.71 -28.18 -4.80
N ASP A 53 13.03 -28.15 -4.63
CA ASP A 53 13.82 -29.36 -4.41
C ASP A 53 13.41 -30.07 -3.12
N ALA A 54 13.49 -31.41 -3.14
CA ALA A 54 12.96 -32.25 -2.08
C ALA A 54 13.73 -32.08 -0.75
N ASP A 55 15.04 -31.86 -0.83
CA ASP A 55 15.91 -31.60 0.32
C ASP A 55 15.62 -30.24 0.96
N VAL A 56 15.40 -29.21 0.15
CA VAL A 56 14.98 -27.87 0.59
C VAL A 56 13.63 -27.95 1.29
N LEU A 57 12.66 -28.67 0.72
CA LEU A 57 11.35 -28.86 1.33
C LEU A 57 11.47 -29.61 2.67
N TYR A 58 12.24 -30.70 2.70
CA TYR A 58 12.47 -31.47 3.92
C TYR A 58 13.11 -30.62 5.03
N TRP A 59 14.13 -29.82 4.69
CA TRP A 59 14.75 -28.89 5.64
C TRP A 59 13.77 -27.85 6.17
N LEU A 60 12.88 -27.32 5.32
CA LEU A 60 11.86 -26.35 5.75
C LEU A 60 10.81 -26.97 6.67
N GLU A 61 10.40 -28.21 6.38
CA GLU A 61 9.46 -28.98 7.20
C GLU A 61 10.06 -29.39 8.54
N SER A 62 11.37 -29.68 8.58
CA SER A 62 12.08 -30.06 9.82
C SER A 62 12.09 -28.93 10.87
N LYS A 63 11.84 -27.68 10.47
CA LYS A 63 11.72 -26.51 11.38
C LYS A 63 10.34 -26.38 12.03
N GLY A 64 9.43 -27.33 11.80
CA GLY A 64 8.08 -27.36 12.36
C GLY A 64 7.01 -26.79 11.42
N PRO A 65 5.75 -26.68 11.89
CA PRO A 65 4.62 -26.31 11.05
C PRO A 65 4.76 -24.91 10.43
N GLY A 66 4.17 -24.69 9.26
CA GLY A 66 4.16 -23.37 8.60
C GLY A 66 5.28 -23.14 7.58
N TYR A 67 5.82 -24.20 6.98
CA TYR A 67 6.89 -24.11 5.95
C TYR A 67 6.51 -23.19 4.77
N GLN A 68 5.23 -23.14 4.35
CA GLN A 68 4.76 -22.24 3.28
C GLN A 68 4.90 -20.74 3.62
N THR A 69 4.68 -20.38 4.89
CA THR A 69 4.91 -19.01 5.37
C THR A 69 6.40 -18.71 5.42
N ARG A 70 7.20 -19.70 5.84
CA ARG A 70 8.68 -19.62 5.86
C ARG A 70 9.25 -19.38 4.46
N ILE A 71 8.78 -20.12 3.45
CA ILE A 71 9.16 -19.91 2.03
C ILE A 71 8.94 -18.44 1.63
N ASN A 72 7.76 -17.90 1.89
CA ASN A 72 7.45 -16.51 1.53
C ASN A 72 8.35 -15.49 2.26
N ASN A 73 8.74 -15.75 3.51
CA ASN A 73 9.63 -14.87 4.26
C ASN A 73 11.05 -14.88 3.69
N ILE A 74 11.59 -16.07 3.36
CA ILE A 74 12.91 -16.22 2.74
C ILE A 74 12.96 -15.48 1.40
N LEU A 75 11.92 -15.60 0.58
CA LEU A 75 11.84 -14.89 -0.71
C LEU A 75 11.81 -13.37 -0.51
N ARG A 76 11.11 -12.85 0.51
CA ARG A 76 11.10 -11.40 0.81
C ARG A 76 12.47 -10.89 1.25
N GLU A 77 13.17 -11.68 2.06
CA GLU A 77 14.52 -11.33 2.51
C GLU A 77 15.50 -11.30 1.33
N ALA A 78 15.44 -12.31 0.45
CA ALA A 78 16.23 -12.34 -0.78
C ALA A 78 15.95 -11.11 -1.67
N MET A 79 14.68 -10.77 -1.90
CA MET A 79 14.31 -9.56 -2.67
C MET A 79 14.88 -8.27 -2.07
N GLY A 80 14.89 -8.14 -0.73
CA GLY A 80 15.45 -6.97 -0.05
C GLY A 80 16.97 -6.87 -0.11
N ASN A 81 17.65 -8.00 -0.31
CA ASN A 81 19.10 -8.08 -0.44
C ASN A 81 19.59 -7.91 -1.89
N GLU A 82 18.77 -8.24 -2.89
CA GLU A 82 19.09 -8.01 -4.32
C GLU A 82 19.11 -6.52 -4.70
N GLY A 83 18.38 -5.66 -3.97
CA GLY A 83 18.33 -4.23 -4.22
C GLY A 83 19.42 -3.39 -3.53
N LYS A 84 20.44 -4.03 -2.95
CA LYS A 84 21.58 -3.37 -2.29
C LYS A 84 22.80 -3.34 -3.19
#